data_AF-A0A2D4IXG0-F1
#
_entry.id   AF-A0A2D4IXG0-F1
#
_cell.length_a   1.000
_cell.length_b   1.000
_cell.length_c   1.000
_cell.angle_alpha   90.00
_cell.angle_beta   90.00
_cell.angle_gamma   90.00
#
_symmetry.space_group_name_H-M   'P 1'
#
loop_
_entity.id
_entity.type
_entity.pdbx_description
1 polymer ?
#
loop_
_entity_poly.entity_id
_entity_poly.type
_entity_poly.pdbx_seq_one_letter_code
_entity_poly.pdbx_strand_id
1 'polypeptide(L)'
;DFNSQNFPASHEKCKQVNTLLTWAASCPHTFIFLGDFNLPHINWTHNECTTEATHATFYNAVTNLGLEQLVTNNTRLNNCLDLIFCNSLNSIYGVQIKEPFSNSDHNMIDFC
;
A
#
# COMPACT_ATOMS: atom_id res chain seq x y z
N ASP A 1 16.32 18.16 -22.28
CA ASP A 1 15.38 17.14 -22.80
C ASP A 1 15.36 15.94 -21.88
N PHE A 2 14.38 15.90 -20.98
CA PHE A 2 14.18 14.81 -20.03
C PHE A 2 13.56 13.62 -20.76
N ASN A 3 14.30 12.52 -20.82
CA ASN A 3 13.89 11.24 -21.40
C ASN A 3 12.60 10.73 -20.76
N SER A 4 11.50 10.83 -21.49
CA SER A 4 10.15 10.38 -21.16
C SER A 4 9.87 8.93 -21.58
N GLN A 5 10.85 8.02 -21.49
CA GLN A 5 10.73 6.69 -22.13
C GLN A 5 10.67 5.47 -21.20
N ASN A 6 10.18 5.57 -19.96
CA ASN A 6 9.88 4.36 -19.15
C ASN A 6 8.63 4.43 -18.25
N PHE A 7 7.72 5.41 -18.42
CA PHE A 7 6.66 5.70 -17.43
C PHE A 7 5.18 5.31 -17.72
N PRO A 8 4.76 4.71 -18.86
CA PRO A 8 3.32 4.58 -19.12
C PRO A 8 2.62 3.50 -18.28
N ALA A 9 3.29 2.37 -17.99
CA ALA A 9 2.64 1.22 -17.34
C ALA A 9 2.43 1.41 -15.83
N SER A 10 3.38 2.04 -15.12
CA SER A 10 3.26 2.31 -13.68
C SER A 10 2.20 3.36 -13.38
N HIS A 11 2.13 4.40 -14.22
CA HIS A 11 1.14 5.46 -14.11
C HIS A 11 -0.29 4.93 -14.31
N GLU A 12 -0.49 4.08 -15.30
CA GLU A 12 -1.81 3.48 -15.58
C GLU A 12 -2.25 2.56 -14.45
N LYS A 13 -1.34 1.73 -13.92
CA LYS A 13 -1.62 0.89 -12.73
C LYS A 13 -2.01 1.74 -11.52
N CYS A 14 -1.30 2.85 -11.29
CA CYS A 14 -1.60 3.75 -10.18
C CYS A 14 -3.00 4.38 -10.31
N LYS A 15 -3.38 4.79 -11.52
CA LYS A 15 -4.75 5.27 -11.80
C LYS A 15 -5.79 4.21 -11.52
N GLN A 16 -5.58 2.98 -12.00
CA GLN A 16 -6.52 1.87 -11.77
C GLN A 16 -6.71 1.58 -10.28
N VAL A 17 -5.61 1.56 -9.51
CA VAL A 17 -5.67 1.41 -8.05
C VAL A 17 -6.46 2.58 -7.44
N ASN A 18 -6.17 3.82 -7.79
CA ASN A 18 -6.90 4.97 -7.25
C ASN A 18 -8.40 4.93 -7.57
N THR A 19 -8.78 4.53 -8.79
CA THR A 19 -10.18 4.32 -9.17
C THR A 19 -10.84 3.23 -8.34
N LEU A 20 -10.15 2.10 -8.15
CA LEU A 20 -10.65 1.00 -7.31
C LEU A 20 -10.84 1.42 -5.86
N LEU A 21 -9.87 2.14 -5.28
CA LEU A 21 -9.94 2.66 -3.91
C LEU A 21 -11.12 3.62 -3.74
N THR A 22 -11.29 4.54 -4.69
CA THR A 22 -12.39 5.52 -4.66
C THR A 22 -13.73 4.82 -4.75
N TRP A 23 -13.87 3.82 -5.63
CA TRP A 23 -15.10 3.03 -5.74
C TRP A 23 -15.38 2.24 -4.45
N ALA A 24 -14.38 1.57 -3.89
CA ALA A 24 -14.54 0.80 -2.66
C ALA A 24 -14.93 1.70 -1.49
N ALA A 25 -14.28 2.87 -1.35
CA ALA A 25 -14.60 3.87 -0.33
C ALA A 25 -16.00 4.47 -0.48
N SER A 26 -16.58 4.46 -1.69
CA SER A 26 -17.97 4.87 -1.93
C SER A 26 -19.01 3.82 -1.51
N CYS A 27 -18.58 2.57 -1.28
CA CYS A 27 -19.46 1.51 -0.85
C CYS A 27 -19.66 1.55 0.68
N PRO A 28 -20.88 1.28 1.19
CA PRO A 28 -21.16 1.31 2.63
C PRO A 28 -20.61 0.09 3.39
N HIS A 29 -19.94 -0.83 2.69
CA HIS A 29 -19.47 -2.09 3.27
C HIS A 29 -18.04 -1.94 3.76
N THR A 30 -17.72 -2.69 4.81
CA THR A 30 -16.34 -2.89 5.24
C THR A 30 -15.54 -3.60 4.16
N PHE A 31 -14.34 -3.12 3.90
CA PHE A 31 -13.40 -3.78 3.00
C PHE A 31 -11.98 -3.77 3.56
N ILE A 32 -11.21 -4.73 3.06
CA ILE A 32 -9.80 -4.89 3.32
C ILE A 32 -9.13 -5.11 1.96
N PHE A 33 -8.10 -4.33 1.68
CA PHE A 33 -7.18 -4.61 0.59
C PHE A 33 -5.83 -4.97 1.18
N LEU A 34 -5.21 -5.99 0.61
CA LEU A 34 -3.89 -6.46 1.01
C LEU A 34 -3.11 -6.99 -0.18
N GLY A 35 -1.79 -6.80 -0.16
CA GLY A 35 -0.89 -7.33 -1.18
C GLY A 35 0.43 -6.55 -1.28
N ASP A 36 1.28 -6.99 -2.20
CA ASP A 36 2.54 -6.32 -2.56
C ASP A 36 2.26 -5.15 -3.51
N PHE A 37 2.44 -3.93 -3.02
CA PHE A 37 2.27 -2.70 -3.81
C PHE A 37 3.57 -2.27 -4.52
N ASN A 38 4.73 -2.80 -4.08
CA ASN A 38 6.05 -2.46 -4.60
C ASN A 38 6.31 -0.93 -4.68
N LEU A 39 5.94 -0.20 -3.62
CA LEU A 39 6.11 1.25 -3.49
C LEU A 39 7.12 1.60 -2.38
N PRO A 40 8.44 1.38 -2.59
CA PRO A 40 9.46 1.48 -1.53
C PRO A 40 9.66 2.90 -0.97
N HIS A 41 9.21 3.93 -1.67
CA HIS A 41 9.46 5.33 -1.32
C HIS A 41 8.32 5.99 -0.53
N ILE A 42 7.45 5.18 0.08
CA ILE A 42 6.48 5.63 1.08
C ILE A 42 6.97 5.14 2.45
N ASN A 43 7.12 6.06 3.38
CA ASN A 43 7.48 5.76 4.76
C ASN A 43 6.21 5.69 5.61
N TRP A 44 5.64 4.50 5.72
CA TRP A 44 4.44 4.25 6.55
C TRP A 44 4.71 4.37 8.06
N THR A 45 5.95 4.19 8.51
CA THR A 45 6.31 4.38 9.94
C THR A 45 6.19 5.85 10.36
N HIS A 46 6.64 6.77 9.50
CA HIS A 46 6.57 8.21 9.77
C HIS A 46 5.36 8.91 9.12
N ASN A 47 4.55 8.16 8.37
CA ASN A 47 3.46 8.68 7.56
C ASN A 47 3.93 9.81 6.63
N GLU A 48 4.97 9.52 5.87
CA GLU A 48 5.61 10.43 4.93
C GLU A 48 5.75 9.77 3.56
N CYS A 49 5.66 10.55 2.49
CA CYS A 49 5.89 10.07 1.13
C CYS A 49 6.86 10.98 0.40
N THR A 50 7.71 10.39 -0.44
CA THR A 50 8.56 11.14 -1.37
C THR A 50 7.74 11.86 -2.44
N THR A 51 8.39 12.74 -3.20
CA THR A 51 7.78 13.52 -4.28
C THR A 51 7.60 12.76 -5.59
N GLU A 52 7.93 11.46 -5.64
CA GLU A 52 7.70 10.64 -6.84
C GLU A 52 6.21 10.49 -7.11
N ALA A 53 5.80 10.77 -8.36
CA ALA A 53 4.39 10.95 -8.71
C ALA A 53 3.52 9.72 -8.39
N THR A 54 4.01 8.51 -8.64
CA THR A 54 3.25 7.26 -8.40
C THR A 54 3.02 7.02 -6.91
N HIS A 55 4.08 7.11 -6.11
CA HIS A 55 4.01 6.94 -4.65
C HIS A 55 3.15 8.02 -4.02
N ALA A 56 3.37 9.29 -4.39
CA ALA A 56 2.56 10.40 -3.90
C ALA A 56 1.09 10.26 -4.28
N THR A 57 0.77 9.80 -5.50
CA THR A 57 -0.62 9.59 -5.92
C THR A 57 -1.29 8.51 -5.08
N PHE A 58 -0.64 7.36 -4.86
CA PHE A 58 -1.18 6.29 -4.03
C PHE A 58 -1.32 6.70 -2.57
N TYR A 59 -0.27 7.29 -2.00
CA TYR A 59 -0.27 7.79 -0.62
C TYR A 59 -1.40 8.80 -0.39
N ASN A 60 -1.57 9.75 -1.31
CA ASN A 60 -2.66 10.74 -1.24
C ASN A 60 -4.03 10.07 -1.40
N ALA A 61 -4.17 9.03 -2.22
CA ALA A 61 -5.42 8.30 -2.34
C ALA A 61 -5.83 7.64 -1.02
N VAL A 62 -4.91 6.89 -0.40
CA VAL A 62 -5.14 6.21 0.89
C VAL A 62 -5.52 7.22 1.97
N THR A 63 -4.74 8.31 2.10
CA THR A 63 -4.96 9.33 3.13
C THR A 63 -6.22 10.16 2.90
N ASN A 64 -6.49 10.63 1.67
CA ASN A 64 -7.66 11.45 1.37
C ASN A 64 -8.98 10.68 1.46
N LEU A 65 -8.95 9.37 1.21
CA LEU A 65 -10.12 8.50 1.36
C LEU A 65 -10.34 8.06 2.82
N GLY A 66 -9.49 8.51 3.75
CA GLY A 66 -9.58 8.14 5.17
C GLY A 66 -9.37 6.65 5.42
N LEU A 67 -8.55 6.00 4.58
CA LEU A 67 -8.24 4.58 4.74
C LEU A 67 -7.10 4.41 5.74
N GLU A 68 -7.23 3.38 6.56
CA GLU A 68 -6.26 3.04 7.60
C GLU A 68 -5.28 2.03 7.03
N GLN A 69 -4.00 2.40 6.97
CA GLN A 69 -2.91 1.49 6.59
C GLN A 69 -2.31 0.88 7.87
N LEU A 70 -2.23 -0.45 7.93
CA LEU A 70 -1.93 -1.18 9.17
C LEU A 70 -0.52 -1.76 9.25
N VAL A 71 0.30 -1.65 8.20
CA VAL A 71 1.62 -2.29 8.10
C VAL A 71 2.72 -1.24 8.08
N THR A 72 3.39 -1.03 9.19
CA THR A 72 4.45 -0.01 9.29
C THR A 72 5.87 -0.59 9.25
N ASN A 73 6.03 -1.87 9.55
CA ASN A 73 7.32 -2.57 9.54
C ASN A 73 7.72 -3.04 8.13
N ASN A 74 9.03 -3.22 7.93
CA ASN A 74 9.56 -3.73 6.66
C ASN A 74 9.09 -5.17 6.39
N THR A 75 8.60 -5.38 5.18
CA THR A 75 8.10 -6.67 4.69
C THR A 75 9.04 -7.29 3.67
N ARG A 76 9.98 -6.52 3.11
CA ARG A 76 11.07 -7.03 2.28
C ARG A 76 12.33 -6.19 2.47
N LEU A 77 13.39 -6.82 3.00
CA LEU A 77 14.65 -6.14 3.31
C LEU A 77 14.40 -4.86 4.17
N ASN A 78 14.71 -3.68 3.62
CA ASN A 78 14.56 -2.39 4.28
C ASN A 78 13.31 -1.61 3.84
N ASN A 79 12.36 -2.27 3.15
CA ASN A 79 11.18 -1.61 2.60
C ASN A 79 9.87 -2.24 3.14
N CYS A 80 8.87 -1.40 3.37
CA CYS A 80 7.49 -1.80 3.61
C CYS A 80 6.74 -1.79 2.28
N LEU A 81 6.54 -2.96 1.67
CA LEU A 81 5.97 -3.12 0.32
C LEU A 81 4.61 -3.81 0.34
N ASP A 82 4.48 -4.83 1.19
CA ASP A 82 3.23 -5.50 1.47
C ASP A 82 2.39 -4.67 2.45
N LEU A 83 1.24 -4.19 1.99
CA LEU A 83 0.38 -3.29 2.76
C LEU A 83 -0.95 -3.97 3.03
N ILE A 84 -1.54 -3.63 4.17
CA ILE A 84 -2.94 -3.88 4.49
C ILE A 84 -3.58 -2.52 4.73
N PHE A 85 -4.68 -2.23 4.05
CA PHE A 85 -5.49 -1.07 4.38
C PHE A 85 -7.00 -1.33 4.29
N CYS A 86 -7.74 -0.62 5.13
CA CYS A 86 -9.17 -0.84 5.32
C CYS A 86 -9.91 0.46 5.65
N ASN A 87 -11.24 0.45 5.49
CA ASN A 87 -12.11 1.56 5.90
C ASN A 87 -12.66 1.43 7.33
N SER A 88 -12.23 0.42 8.10
CA SER A 88 -12.69 0.19 9.47
C SER A 88 -11.63 -0.54 10.29
N LEU A 89 -11.11 0.12 11.32
CA LEU A 89 -10.11 -0.43 12.26
C LEU A 89 -10.60 -1.68 13.03
N ASN A 90 -11.91 -1.91 13.06
CA ASN A 90 -12.46 -3.07 13.76
C ASN A 90 -12.49 -4.36 12.92
N SER A 91 -11.90 -4.32 11.71
CA SER A 91 -11.98 -5.42 10.76
C SER A 91 -10.77 -6.34 10.81
N ILE A 92 -9.65 -5.86 11.37
CA ILE A 92 -8.38 -6.57 11.42
C ILE A 92 -7.68 -6.22 12.74
N TYR A 93 -7.15 -7.24 13.40
CA TYR A 93 -6.42 -7.11 14.64
C TYR A 93 -5.14 -7.94 14.62
N GLY A 94 -4.19 -7.57 15.49
CA GLY A 94 -3.02 -8.39 15.75
C GLY A 94 -2.09 -8.54 14.54
N VAL A 95 -1.98 -7.51 13.68
CA VAL A 95 -1.05 -7.51 12.54
C VAL A 95 0.38 -7.75 13.04
N GLN A 96 1.01 -8.81 12.55
CA GLN A 96 2.36 -9.21 12.90
C GLN A 96 3.16 -9.57 11.66
N ILE A 97 4.38 -9.06 11.59
CA ILE A 97 5.36 -9.50 10.60
C ILE A 97 6.07 -10.75 11.13
N LYS A 98 6.08 -11.79 10.32
CA LYS A 98 6.69 -13.09 10.59
C LYS A 98 7.81 -13.35 9.59
N GLU A 99 8.65 -14.33 9.89
CA GLU A 99 9.68 -14.80 8.96
C GLU A 99 9.07 -15.18 7.60
N PRO A 100 9.84 -15.06 6.50
CA PRO A 100 9.39 -15.46 5.18
C PRO A 100 8.90 -16.90 5.12
N PHE A 101 7.85 -17.14 4.34
CA PHE A 101 7.39 -18.50 4.09
C PHE A 101 8.27 -19.19 3.03
N SER A 102 8.85 -20.34 3.37
CA SER A 102 9.68 -21.16 2.47
C SER A 102 10.88 -20.38 1.90
N ASN A 103 10.83 -20.06 0.60
CA ASN A 103 11.88 -19.38 -0.17
C ASN A 103 11.44 -17.99 -0.64
N SER A 104 10.35 -17.46 -0.07
CA SER A 104 9.93 -16.08 -0.28
C SER A 104 11.03 -15.12 0.19
N ASP A 105 11.24 -14.04 -0.55
CA ASP A 105 12.04 -12.91 -0.12
C ASP A 105 11.21 -11.84 0.60
N HIS A 106 9.88 -12.02 0.67
CA HIS A 106 8.96 -11.24 1.48
C HIS A 106 8.64 -11.97 2.79
N ASN A 107 8.61 -11.21 3.88
CA ASN A 107 8.13 -11.61 5.20
C ASN A 107 6.62 -11.89 5.15
N MET A 108 6.17 -12.87 5.92
CA MET A 108 4.74 -13.17 6.02
C MET A 108 4.04 -12.16 6.93
N ILE A 109 2.82 -11.76 6.57
CA ILE A 109 1.95 -10.96 7.44
C ILE A 109 0.85 -11.86 8.01
N ASP A 110 0.77 -11.92 9.33
CA ASP A 110 -0.22 -12.68 10.10
C ASP A 110 -1.17 -11.72 10.81
N PHE A 111 -2.48 -11.97 10.78
CA PHE A 111 -3.52 -11.12 11.40
C PHE A 111 -4.83 -11.89 11.61
N CYS A 112 -5.69 -11.38 12.50
CA CYS A 112 -7.01 -11.92 12.82
C CYS A 112 -8.14 -10.98 12.40
#